data_AF-A0A7X8ZNG7-F1
#
_entry.id   AF-A0A7X8ZNG7-F1
#
_cell.length_a   1.000
_cell.length_b   1.000
_cell.length_c   1.000
_cell.angle_alpha   90.00
_cell.angle_beta   90.00
_cell.angle_gamma   90.00
#
_symmetry.space_group_name_H-M   'P 1'
#
loop_
_entity.id
_entity.type
_entity.pdbx_description
1 polymer ?
#
loop_
_entity_poly.entity_id
_entity_poly.type
_entity_poly.pdbx_seq_one_letter_code
_entity_poly.pdbx_strand_id
1 'polypeptide(L)'
;KESFNETNFATELSQIYDLALLKLNKKPGSEINLSVLYKFVVPMSRFKKEYNLQSFAFDLARLFMKDPVTLKDGRSYKFGTSHQMPKNGIRITDNRGNELFLFSISFANTSF
;
A
#
# COMPACT_ATOMS: atom_id res chain seq x y z
N LYS A 1 -7.04 -17.45 13.95
CA LYS A 1 -7.51 -16.35 13.09
C LYS A 1 -6.88 -15.08 13.66
N GLU A 2 -5.71 -14.69 13.18
CA GLU A 2 -5.10 -13.44 13.64
C GLU A 2 -5.95 -12.27 13.15
N SER A 3 -6.22 -11.33 14.04
CA SER A 3 -6.90 -10.09 13.69
C SER A 3 -5.94 -9.23 12.89
N PHE A 4 -6.32 -8.86 11.66
CA PHE A 4 -5.55 -7.89 10.88
C PHE A 4 -5.48 -6.57 11.65
N ASN A 5 -4.28 -6.04 11.87
CA ASN A 5 -4.08 -4.75 12.51
C ASN A 5 -3.75 -3.71 11.44
N GLU A 6 -4.77 -2.96 11.03
CA GLU A 6 -4.69 -2.01 9.92
C GLU A 6 -3.71 -0.87 10.22
N THR A 7 -3.70 -0.37 11.45
CA THR A 7 -2.80 0.69 11.88
C THR A 7 -1.34 0.23 11.84
N ASN A 8 -1.07 -1.00 12.29
CA ASN A 8 0.29 -1.54 12.24
C ASN A 8 0.74 -1.74 10.79
N PHE A 9 -0.11 -2.35 9.95
CA PHE A 9 0.19 -2.54 8.53
C PHE A 9 0.41 -1.22 7.80
N ALA A 10 -0.44 -0.21 8.03
CA ALA A 10 -0.30 1.10 7.42
C ALA A 10 0.97 1.84 7.88
N THR A 11 1.40 1.62 9.13
CA THR A 11 2.65 2.16 9.68
C THR A 11 3.88 1.49 9.04
N GLU A 12 3.87 0.17 8.89
CA GLU A 12 4.95 -0.54 8.18
C GLU A 12 5.00 -0.13 6.71
N LEU A 13 3.84 0.00 6.06
CA LEU A 13 3.73 0.43 4.68
C LEU A 13 4.25 1.86 4.47
N SER A 14 4.04 2.76 5.43
CA SER A 14 4.56 4.14 5.37
C SER A 14 6.09 4.18 5.50
N GLN A 15 6.68 3.33 6.34
CA GLN A 15 8.13 3.20 6.46
C GLN A 15 8.76 2.65 5.16
N ILE A 16 8.11 1.65 4.55
CA ILE A 16 8.54 1.08 3.26
C ILE A 16 8.41 2.14 2.14
N TYR A 17 7.36 2.95 2.19
CA TYR A 17 7.15 4.08 1.29
C TYR A 17 8.26 5.13 1.43
N ASP A 18 8.64 5.48 2.66
CA ASP A 18 9.74 6.42 2.91
C ASP A 18 11.07 5.90 2.36
N LEU A 19 11.36 4.61 2.55
CA LEU A 19 12.52 3.95 1.95
C LEU A 19 12.48 3.99 0.42
N ALA A 20 11.31 3.74 -0.19
CA ALA A 20 11.14 3.79 -1.63
C ALA A 20 11.34 5.21 -2.18
N LEU A 21 10.83 6.24 -1.50
CA LEU A 21 11.05 7.64 -1.86
C LEU A 21 12.54 7.98 -1.90
N LEU A 22 13.28 7.61 -0.85
CA LEU A 22 14.72 7.85 -0.76
C LEU A 22 15.47 7.12 -1.89
N LYS A 23 15.15 5.85 -2.13
CA LYS A 23 15.82 5.03 -3.17
C LYS A 23 15.49 5.49 -4.59
N LEU A 24 14.32 6.07 -4.81
CA LEU A 24 13.88 6.58 -6.11
C LEU A 24 14.14 8.08 -6.27
N ASN A 25 14.78 8.74 -5.29
CA ASN A 25 15.02 10.18 -5.26
C ASN A 25 13.74 11.00 -5.51
N LYS A 26 12.64 10.61 -4.85
CA LYS A 26 11.32 11.27 -4.95
C LYS A 26 11.02 12.09 -3.70
N LYS A 27 10.25 13.17 -3.89
CA LYS A 27 9.84 14.05 -2.78
C LYS A 27 8.73 13.40 -1.93
N PRO A 28 8.64 13.69 -0.61
CA PRO A 28 7.50 13.31 0.21
C PRO A 28 6.16 13.69 -0.43
N GLY A 29 5.13 12.85 -0.29
CA GLY A 29 3.83 13.02 -0.94
C GLY A 29 3.76 12.58 -2.41
N SER A 30 4.89 12.22 -3.03
CA SER A 30 4.88 11.67 -4.40
C SER A 30 4.15 10.32 -4.45
N GLU A 31 3.41 10.06 -5.51
CA GLU A 31 2.85 8.72 -5.73
C GLU A 31 3.94 7.69 -6.07
N ILE A 32 3.84 6.53 -5.42
CA ILE A 32 4.66 5.35 -5.68
C ILE A 32 3.78 4.23 -6.19
N ASN A 33 4.17 3.62 -7.32
CA ASN A 33 3.48 2.46 -7.85
C ASN A 33 3.55 1.29 -6.85
N LEU A 34 2.43 0.63 -6.58
CA LEU A 34 2.35 -0.47 -5.62
C LEU A 34 3.20 -1.69 -6.05
N SER A 35 3.32 -1.92 -7.36
CA SER A 35 4.23 -2.93 -7.92
C SER A 35 5.71 -2.63 -7.66
N VAL A 36 6.08 -1.36 -7.55
CA VAL A 36 7.42 -0.92 -7.17
C VAL A 36 7.58 -1.01 -5.65
N LEU A 37 6.58 -0.55 -4.89
CA LEU A 37 6.58 -0.59 -3.43
C LEU A 37 6.72 -2.02 -2.90
N TYR A 38 6.01 -2.98 -3.50
CA TYR A 38 6.09 -4.41 -3.17
C TYR A 38 7.54 -4.95 -3.23
N LYS A 39 8.40 -4.42 -4.10
CA LYS A 39 9.81 -4.82 -4.17
C LYS A 39 10.60 -4.40 -2.93
N PHE A 40 10.17 -3.35 -2.23
CA PHE A 40 10.79 -2.88 -0.98
C PHE A 40 10.25 -3.60 0.25
N VAL A 41 9.03 -4.18 0.18
CA VAL A 41 8.45 -5.05 1.22
C VAL A 41 9.22 -6.37 1.35
N VAL A 42 10.07 -6.72 0.38
CA VAL A 42 10.83 -7.96 0.36
C VAL A 42 12.33 -7.65 0.44
N PRO A 43 12.90 -7.25 1.61
CA PRO A 43 14.30 -6.83 1.65
C PRO A 43 15.29 -7.97 1.40
N MET A 44 14.92 -9.24 1.50
CA MET A 44 15.87 -10.36 1.35
C MET A 44 15.18 -11.60 0.76
N SER A 45 15.72 -12.15 -0.34
CA SER A 45 15.25 -13.34 -1.06
C SER A 45 14.91 -14.58 -0.22
N ARG A 46 15.26 -14.63 1.08
CA ARG A 46 14.91 -15.74 1.99
C ARG A 46 13.45 -15.74 2.44
N PHE A 47 12.75 -14.60 2.41
CA PHE A 47 11.35 -14.49 2.88
C PHE A 47 10.31 -14.47 1.75
N LYS A 48 10.74 -14.60 0.50
CA LYS A 48 9.86 -14.59 -0.69
C LYS A 48 8.79 -15.71 -0.66
N LYS A 49 8.96 -16.73 0.19
CA LYS A 49 8.00 -17.82 0.39
C LYS A 49 6.82 -17.44 1.30
N GLU A 50 6.97 -16.49 2.22
CA GLU A 50 5.96 -16.23 3.26
C GLU A 50 5.08 -15.02 2.95
N TYR A 51 5.58 -14.02 2.21
CA TYR A 51 4.79 -12.84 1.83
C TYR A 51 4.81 -12.61 0.32
N ASN A 52 3.82 -13.21 -0.36
CA ASN A 52 3.68 -13.16 -1.81
C ASN A 52 2.75 -12.02 -2.26
N LEU A 53 2.65 -11.79 -3.58
CA LEU A 53 1.83 -10.71 -4.15
C LEU A 53 0.35 -10.84 -3.80
N GLN A 54 -0.16 -12.07 -3.66
CA GLN A 54 -1.55 -12.32 -3.29
C GLN A 54 -1.83 -11.91 -1.83
N SER A 55 -0.90 -12.20 -0.93
CA SER A 55 -0.98 -11.79 0.48
C SER A 55 -0.92 -10.27 0.59
N PHE A 56 0.00 -9.64 -0.14
CA PHE A 56 0.08 -8.19 -0.24
C PHE A 56 -1.20 -7.57 -0.80
N ALA A 57 -1.77 -8.14 -1.88
CA ALA A 57 -3.04 -7.67 -2.44
C ALA A 57 -4.19 -7.80 -1.44
N PHE A 58 -4.22 -8.87 -0.64
CA PHE A 58 -5.24 -9.08 0.36
C PHE A 58 -5.17 -8.06 1.50
N ASP A 59 -3.97 -7.78 2.02
CA ASP A 59 -3.78 -6.77 3.07
C ASP A 59 -4.03 -5.35 2.55
N LEU A 60 -3.66 -5.06 1.29
CA LEU A 60 -4.03 -3.81 0.62
C LEU A 60 -5.55 -3.65 0.47
N ALA A 61 -6.29 -4.71 0.14
CA ALA A 61 -7.74 -4.67 0.03
C ALA A 61 -8.38 -4.33 1.39
N ARG A 62 -7.92 -4.98 2.47
CA ARG A 62 -8.39 -4.69 3.82
C ARG A 62 -8.07 -3.26 4.25
N LEU A 63 -6.88 -2.75 3.90
CA LEU A 63 -6.48 -1.38 4.18
C LEU A 63 -7.32 -0.36 3.38
N PHE A 64 -7.57 -0.63 2.10
CA PHE A 64 -8.42 0.20 1.24
C PHE A 64 -9.84 0.34 1.77
N MET A 65 -10.43 -0.74 2.28
CA MET A 65 -11.78 -0.73 2.86
C MET A 65 -11.91 0.08 4.16
N LYS A 66 -10.77 0.45 4.79
CA LYS A 66 -10.70 1.13 6.08
C LYS A 66 -10.31 2.61 5.95
N ASP A 67 -10.01 3.06 4.74
CA ASP A 67 -9.68 4.45 4.42
C ASP A 67 -10.85 5.39 4.81
N PRO A 68 -10.61 6.48 5.56
CA PRO A 68 -9.30 7.02 5.96
C PRO A 68 -8.74 6.44 7.27
N VAL A 69 -7.44 6.14 7.28
CA VAL A 69 -6.67 5.87 8.50
C VAL A 69 -5.62 6.96 8.68
N THR A 70 -5.70 7.69 9.79
CA THR A 70 -4.62 8.59 10.24
C THR A 70 -3.61 7.79 11.04
N LEU A 71 -2.36 7.81 10.61
CA LEU A 71 -1.23 7.21 11.30
C LEU A 71 -0.87 8.02 12.55
N LYS A 72 -0.16 7.38 13.49
CA LYS A 72 0.31 8.03 14.73
C LYS A 72 1.23 9.23 14.48
N ASP A 73 1.91 9.26 13.34
CA ASP A 73 2.78 10.36 12.93
C ASP A 73 2.03 11.51 12.21
N GLY A 74 0.69 11.44 12.15
CA GLY A 74 -0.17 12.46 11.54
C GLY A 74 -0.33 12.33 10.02
N ARG A 75 0.28 11.32 9.38
CA ARG A 75 0.10 11.05 7.96
C ARG A 75 -1.18 10.29 7.68
N SER A 76 -1.81 10.58 6.54
CA SER A 76 -2.83 9.75 5.91
C SER A 76 -2.29 9.20 4.59
N TYR A 77 -2.86 8.10 4.10
CA TYR A 77 -2.56 7.59 2.77
C TYR A 77 -3.68 7.88 1.78
N LYS A 78 -3.33 7.86 0.50
CA LYS A 78 -4.29 7.85 -0.61
C LYS A 78 -3.86 6.82 -1.63
N PHE A 79 -4.82 6.00 -2.07
CA PHE A 79 -4.60 5.07 -3.16
C PHE A 79 -4.94 5.69 -4.51
N GLY A 80 -4.09 5.44 -5.51
CA GLY A 80 -4.46 5.59 -6.91
C GLY A 80 -5.30 4.39 -7.34
N THR A 81 -6.56 4.62 -7.70
CA THR A 81 -7.51 3.59 -8.14
C THR A 81 -7.85 3.71 -9.63
N SER A 82 -8.00 2.59 -10.33
CA SER A 82 -8.48 2.56 -11.71
C SER A 82 -9.54 1.47 -11.89
N HIS A 83 -10.53 1.75 -12.74
CA HIS A 83 -11.51 0.77 -13.22
C HIS A 83 -11.02 -0.02 -14.44
N GLN A 84 -9.98 0.48 -15.12
CA GLN A 84 -9.30 -0.24 -16.21
C GLN A 84 -8.02 -0.87 -15.68
N MET A 85 -7.71 -2.10 -16.10
CA MET A 85 -6.52 -2.83 -15.65
C MET A 85 -5.24 -2.08 -16.10
N PRO A 86 -4.52 -1.40 -15.19
CA PRO A 86 -3.22 -0.83 -15.52
C PRO A 86 -2.23 -1.98 -15.68
N LYS A 87 -1.24 -1.86 -16.57
CA LYS A 87 -0.16 -2.86 -16.75
C LYS A 87 0.49 -3.31 -15.43
N ASN A 88 0.45 -2.46 -14.40
CA ASN A 88 1.11 -2.67 -13.11
C ASN A 88 0.17 -2.51 -11.89
N GLY A 89 -1.15 -2.63 -12.09
CA GLY A 89 -2.13 -2.53 -11.00
C GLY A 89 -2.26 -3.83 -10.20
N ILE A 90 -2.55 -3.71 -8.91
CA ILE A 90 -2.91 -4.81 -8.03
C ILE A 90 -4.44 -4.90 -8.00
N ARG A 91 -4.98 -6.04 -8.44
CA ARG A 91 -6.42 -6.33 -8.37
C ARG A 91 -6.80 -6.59 -6.92
N ILE A 92 -7.84 -5.90 -6.45
CA ILE A 92 -8.49 -6.14 -5.16
C ILE A 92 -9.98 -6.32 -5.37
N THR A 93 -10.63 -6.94 -4.39
CA THR A 93 -12.09 -7.01 -4.30
C THR A 93 -12.55 -6.13 -3.16
N ASP A 94 -13.49 -5.21 -3.41
CA ASP A 94 -14.06 -4.34 -2.38
C ASP A 94 -15.13 -5.06 -1.54
N ASN A 95 -15.68 -4.38 -0.53
CA ASN A 95 -16.71 -4.93 0.35
C ASN A 95 -18.09 -5.14 -0.34
N ARG A 96 -18.25 -4.67 -1.57
CA ARG A 96 -19.44 -4.85 -2.42
C ARG A 96 -19.24 -5.98 -3.44
N GLY A 97 -18.06 -6.61 -3.45
CA GLY A 97 -17.72 -7.64 -4.43
C GLY A 97 -17.27 -7.09 -5.79
N ASN A 98 -17.06 -5.77 -5.91
CA ASN A 98 -16.55 -5.19 -7.14
C ASN A 98 -15.05 -5.36 -7.22
N GLU A 99 -14.57 -5.49 -8.46
CA GLU A 99 -13.15 -5.55 -8.74
C GLU A 99 -12.62 -4.15 -9.01
N LEU A 100 -11.54 -3.82 -8.30
CA LEU A 100 -10.85 -2.54 -8.43
C LEU A 100 -9.35 -2.80 -8.59
N PHE A 101 -8.67 -1.89 -9.28
CA PHE A 101 -7.22 -1.95 -9.41
C PHE A 101 -6.59 -0.81 -8.63
N LEU A 102 -5.74 -1.14 -7.66
CA LEU A 102 -4.87 -0.18 -6.99
C LEU A 102 -3.55 -0.10 -7.75
N PHE A 103 -3.12 1.08 -8.19
CA PHE A 103 -1.87 1.23 -8.93
C PHE A 103 -0.79 1.98 -8.16
N SER A 104 -1.16 2.96 -7.33
CA SER A 104 -0.21 3.74 -6.54
C SER A 104 -0.70 3.98 -5.12
N ILE A 105 0.22 4.41 -4.27
CA ILE A 105 -0.06 4.96 -2.94
C ILE A 105 0.83 6.17 -2.70
N SER A 106 0.30 7.16 -1.99
CA SER A 106 1.06 8.27 -1.40
C SER A 106 0.72 8.43 0.06
N PHE A 107 1.68 8.91 0.85
CA PHE A 107 1.48 9.33 2.24
C PHE A 107 1.76 10.83 2.34
N ALA A 108 0.86 11.56 2.98
CA ALA A 108 1.00 13.01 3.20
C ALA A 108 0.43 13.38 4.58
N ASN A 109 0.96 14.45 5.17
CA ASN A 109 0.37 15.03 6.36
C ASN A 109 -1.01 15.57 6.02
N THR A 110 -1.97 15.32 6.90
CA THR A 110 -3.28 15.97 6.83
C THR A 110 -3.12 17.43 7.28
N SER A 111 -2.66 18.30 6.39
CA SER A 111 -2.73 19.74 6.62
C SER A 111 -4.19 20.18 6.44
N PHE A 112 -4.87 20.48 7.55
CA PHE A 112 -6.11 21.25 7.55
C PHE A 112 -5.81 22.73 7.36
#